data_AF-A0A484Z3Y9-F1
#
_entry.id   AF-A0A484Z3Y9-F1
#
_cell.length_a   1.000
_cell.length_b   1.000
_cell.length_c   1.000
_cell.angle_alpha   90.00
_cell.angle_beta   90.00
_cell.angle_gamma   90.00
#
_symmetry.space_group_name_H-M   'P 1'
#
loop_
_entity.id
_entity.type
_entity.pdbx_description
1 polymer ?
#
loop_
_entity_poly.entity_id
_entity_poly.type
_entity_poly.pdbx_seq_one_letter_code
_entity_poly.pdbx_strand_id
1 'polypeptide(L)'
;MTTQQNTPGFTGSVLDYAGSGGGYRVQLAAQYNGNGNRIAFRTRNGDAAGAWNSWGEIYHTRNKPTAGDVGALPLTGGTLNGNLTVKNTIQIGVVGSAVLNIGDNDSGLRNSKDGQVDLWANSKAVGYWNGTILSFTGQIIPTNYTNFDARYYTQTAANGKFQPKGNYTPAGQAYTKAESDARYGVMNGFRRGGQQLRNPTDVFFGNWESPAGCVVTGITMENRSDGRKLGVYYRQMQYLNKQTGAWVNVGD
;
A
#
# COMPACT_ATOMS: atom_id res chain seq x y z
N MET A 1 38.69 -77.58 -23.64
CA MET A 1 38.27 -76.30 -23.00
C MET A 1 39.54 -75.60 -22.55
N THR A 2 40.15 -74.80 -23.41
CA THR A 2 41.42 -74.11 -23.13
C THR A 2 41.13 -72.89 -22.25
N THR A 3 41.73 -72.85 -21.07
CA THR A 3 41.72 -71.68 -20.19
C THR A 3 42.35 -70.51 -20.93
N GLN A 4 41.53 -69.57 -21.39
CA GLN A 4 42.03 -68.46 -22.15
C GLN A 4 42.64 -67.44 -21.20
N GLN A 5 43.97 -67.28 -21.29
CA GLN A 5 44.83 -66.41 -20.48
C GLN A 5 44.52 -64.90 -20.61
N ASN A 6 43.43 -64.55 -21.32
CA ASN A 6 43.15 -63.20 -21.78
C ASN A 6 41.81 -62.65 -21.30
N THR A 7 41.14 -63.19 -20.27
CA THR A 7 39.84 -62.68 -19.78
C THR A 7 40.01 -61.90 -18.47
N PRO A 8 40.71 -60.74 -18.48
CA PRO A 8 41.00 -60.00 -17.26
C PRO A 8 39.72 -59.51 -16.62
N GLY A 9 39.66 -59.60 -15.29
CA GLY A 9 38.55 -59.10 -14.50
C GLY A 9 37.30 -59.97 -14.48
N PHE A 10 37.35 -61.22 -14.96
CA PHE A 10 36.25 -62.18 -14.88
C PHE A 10 36.65 -63.48 -14.18
N THR A 11 35.88 -63.85 -13.16
CA THR A 11 35.92 -65.16 -12.49
C THR A 11 34.69 -65.95 -12.93
N GLY A 12 34.77 -66.53 -14.13
CA GLY A 12 33.60 -66.93 -14.91
C GLY A 12 33.88 -67.91 -16.04
N SER A 13 32.81 -68.34 -16.71
CA SER A 13 32.88 -69.06 -17.97
C SER A 13 32.91 -68.07 -19.13
N VAL A 14 33.72 -68.34 -20.15
CA VAL A 14 33.85 -67.49 -21.34
C VAL A 14 33.63 -68.29 -22.61
N LEU A 15 32.76 -67.76 -23.47
CA LEU A 15 32.60 -68.19 -24.84
C LEU A 15 33.41 -67.23 -25.73
N ASP A 16 34.37 -67.76 -26.49
CA ASP A 16 35.17 -67.00 -27.48
C ASP A 16 34.88 -67.50 -28.89
N TYR A 17 34.56 -66.56 -29.78
CA TYR A 17 34.27 -66.83 -31.19
C TYR A 17 35.11 -65.93 -32.08
N ALA A 18 35.73 -66.52 -33.11
CA ALA A 18 36.63 -65.84 -34.03
C ALA A 18 36.00 -65.68 -35.41
N GLY A 19 36.24 -64.53 -36.06
CA GLY A 19 35.84 -64.20 -37.42
C GLY A 19 37.02 -63.69 -38.25
N SER A 20 36.86 -63.71 -39.59
CA SER A 20 37.82 -63.22 -40.61
C SER A 20 39.30 -63.51 -40.27
N GLY A 21 39.72 -64.76 -40.52
CA GLY A 21 41.12 -65.18 -40.33
C GLY A 21 41.62 -65.19 -38.88
N GLY A 22 40.73 -65.06 -37.89
CA GLY A 22 41.08 -65.00 -36.47
C GLY A 22 41.51 -63.61 -35.96
N GLY A 23 41.51 -62.61 -36.86
CA GLY A 23 41.84 -61.22 -36.56
C GLY A 23 40.77 -60.54 -35.71
N TYR A 24 39.50 -60.86 -35.95
CA TYR A 24 38.35 -60.31 -35.23
C TYR A 24 37.78 -61.35 -34.29
N ARG A 25 37.41 -60.96 -33.08
CA ARG A 25 36.87 -61.88 -32.08
C ARG A 25 35.77 -61.25 -31.25
N VAL A 26 34.89 -62.09 -30.73
CA VAL A 26 33.88 -61.72 -29.74
C VAL A 26 34.01 -62.67 -28.57
N GLN A 27 34.03 -62.09 -27.37
CA GLN A 27 33.90 -62.84 -26.13
C GLN A 27 32.61 -62.49 -25.44
N LEU A 28 31.95 -63.51 -24.89
CA LEU A 28 30.86 -63.39 -23.95
C LEU A 28 31.27 -64.10 -22.65
N ALA A 29 31.29 -63.36 -21.56
CA ALA A 29 31.67 -63.86 -20.25
C ALA A 29 30.47 -63.85 -19.32
N ALA A 30 30.28 -64.94 -18.58
CA ALA A 30 29.33 -65.05 -17.50
C ALA A 30 30.08 -65.37 -16.22
N GLN A 31 29.98 -64.48 -15.24
CA GLN A 31 30.61 -64.66 -13.94
C GLN A 31 29.89 -65.77 -13.15
N TYR A 32 30.61 -66.59 -12.37
CA TYR A 32 29.96 -67.58 -11.49
C TYR A 32 29.96 -67.13 -10.02
N ASN A 33 30.96 -66.36 -9.57
CA ASN A 33 30.93 -65.74 -8.25
C ASN A 33 29.96 -64.54 -8.22
N GLY A 34 29.52 -64.11 -7.03
CA GLY A 34 28.50 -63.05 -6.92
C GLY A 34 27.11 -63.47 -7.41
N ASN A 35 26.79 -64.77 -7.37
CA ASN A 35 25.51 -65.36 -7.81
C ASN A 35 25.22 -65.20 -9.31
N GLY A 36 26.25 -65.10 -10.14
CA GLY A 36 26.11 -64.95 -11.58
C GLY A 36 25.41 -63.66 -11.99
N ASN A 37 25.67 -62.59 -11.25
CA ASN A 37 25.10 -61.27 -11.46
C ASN A 37 25.88 -60.44 -12.49
N ARG A 38 26.75 -61.04 -13.29
CA ARG A 38 27.52 -60.29 -14.30
C ARG A 38 27.64 -61.08 -15.58
N ILE A 39 27.19 -60.48 -16.65
CA ILE A 39 27.35 -60.95 -18.02
C ILE A 39 27.90 -59.78 -18.81
N ALA A 40 29.00 -59.97 -19.53
CA ALA A 40 29.58 -58.91 -20.35
C ALA A 40 30.12 -59.48 -21.65
N PHE A 41 30.24 -58.62 -22.64
CA PHE A 41 30.87 -58.94 -23.91
C PHE A 41 31.99 -57.97 -24.22
N ARG A 42 32.90 -58.40 -25.09
CA ARG A 42 33.85 -57.48 -25.73
C ARG A 42 34.25 -58.00 -27.08
N THR A 43 34.75 -57.09 -27.91
CA THR A 43 35.21 -57.42 -29.25
C THR A 43 36.68 -57.08 -29.41
N ARG A 44 37.35 -57.81 -30.29
CA ARG A 44 38.69 -57.49 -30.77
C ARG A 44 38.56 -57.05 -32.22
N ASN A 45 39.04 -55.85 -32.54
CA ASN A 45 39.22 -55.44 -33.92
C ASN A 45 40.61 -55.93 -34.40
N GLY A 46 40.65 -56.62 -35.55
CA GLY A 46 41.88 -57.12 -36.16
C GLY A 46 42.73 -56.05 -36.86
N ASP A 47 42.21 -54.84 -37.05
CA ASP A 47 42.90 -53.71 -37.67
C ASP A 47 44.03 -53.17 -36.76
N ALA A 48 44.99 -52.43 -37.35
CA ALA A 48 46.30 -51.85 -36.94
C ALA A 48 46.87 -51.90 -35.49
N ALA A 49 46.19 -52.45 -34.49
CA ALA A 49 46.74 -52.78 -33.17
C ALA A 49 46.21 -54.11 -32.62
N GLY A 50 45.20 -54.75 -33.23
CA GLY A 50 44.69 -56.02 -32.76
C GLY A 50 44.22 -55.99 -31.29
N ALA A 51 43.76 -54.84 -30.82
CA ALA A 51 43.48 -54.60 -29.41
C ALA A 51 42.08 -55.10 -29.04
N TRP A 52 41.94 -55.59 -27.79
CA TRP A 52 40.62 -55.85 -27.22
C TRP A 52 39.98 -54.53 -26.79
N ASN A 53 38.73 -54.35 -27.15
CA ASN A 53 37.90 -53.32 -26.53
C ASN A 53 37.65 -53.66 -25.06
N SER A 54 37.31 -52.64 -24.29
CA SER A 54 36.82 -52.80 -22.93
C SER A 54 35.57 -53.69 -22.89
N TRP A 55 35.35 -54.34 -21.75
CA TRP A 55 34.12 -55.08 -21.49
C TRP A 55 32.92 -54.13 -21.49
N GLY A 56 31.88 -54.50 -22.25
CA GLY A 56 30.56 -53.93 -22.16
C GLY A 56 29.67 -54.83 -21.30
N GLU A 57 29.14 -54.27 -20.21
CA GLU A 57 28.21 -54.96 -19.33
C GLU A 57 26.85 -55.15 -19.98
N ILE A 58 26.26 -56.31 -19.79
CA ILE A 58 24.86 -56.59 -20.12
C ILE A 58 24.07 -56.43 -18.82
N TYR A 59 23.21 -55.42 -18.76
CA TYR A 59 22.30 -55.26 -17.63
C TYR A 59 21.10 -56.21 -17.73
N HIS A 60 20.68 -56.75 -16.60
CA HIS A 60 19.58 -57.71 -16.50
C HIS A 60 18.92 -57.65 -15.11
N THR A 61 17.92 -58.49 -14.86
CA THR A 61 17.13 -58.44 -13.61
C THR A 61 17.94 -58.67 -12.34
N ARG A 62 19.10 -59.32 -12.42
CA ARG A 62 20.05 -59.52 -11.29
C ARG A 62 21.24 -58.56 -11.31
N ASN A 63 21.31 -57.68 -12.32
CA ASN A 63 22.30 -56.61 -12.48
C ASN A 63 21.64 -55.43 -13.19
N LYS A 64 20.82 -54.68 -12.46
CA LYS A 64 20.12 -53.51 -13.02
C LYS A 64 21.09 -52.33 -13.07
N PRO A 65 20.97 -51.42 -14.05
CA PRO A 65 21.71 -50.17 -13.99
C PRO A 65 21.27 -49.37 -12.75
N THR A 66 22.22 -48.70 -12.10
CA THR A 66 21.93 -47.72 -11.06
C THR A 66 21.49 -46.39 -11.69
N ALA A 67 20.87 -45.51 -10.89
CA ALA A 67 20.58 -44.15 -11.35
C ALA A 67 21.84 -43.41 -11.84
N GLY A 68 23.01 -43.70 -11.24
CA GLY A 68 24.29 -43.13 -11.66
C GLY A 68 24.78 -43.65 -13.01
N ASP A 69 24.55 -44.93 -13.31
CA ASP A 69 24.96 -45.54 -14.59
C ASP A 69 24.21 -44.93 -15.79
N VAL A 70 23.01 -44.35 -15.56
CA VAL A 70 22.16 -43.75 -16.60
C VAL A 70 21.96 -42.24 -16.45
N GLY A 71 22.62 -41.59 -15.48
CA GLY A 71 22.48 -40.16 -15.22
C GLY A 71 21.09 -39.71 -14.74
N ALA A 72 20.33 -40.58 -14.05
CA ALA A 72 19.02 -40.27 -13.47
C ALA A 72 19.13 -39.72 -12.03
N LEU A 73 18.09 -39.00 -11.56
CA LEU A 73 17.99 -38.56 -10.16
C LEU A 73 17.67 -39.76 -9.25
N PRO A 74 18.44 -40.04 -8.18
CA PRO A 74 18.16 -41.14 -7.28
C PRO A 74 16.87 -40.96 -6.47
N LEU A 75 16.21 -42.07 -6.13
CA LEU A 75 14.99 -42.07 -5.31
C LEU A 75 15.22 -41.53 -3.89
N THR A 76 16.43 -41.66 -3.36
CA THR A 76 16.84 -41.12 -2.05
C THR A 76 17.03 -39.60 -2.06
N GLY A 77 16.81 -38.95 -3.20
CA GLY A 77 17.09 -37.53 -3.41
C GLY A 77 18.47 -37.28 -4.02
N GLY A 78 18.72 -36.02 -4.38
CA GLY A 78 19.95 -35.57 -5.03
C GLY A 78 19.80 -34.13 -5.53
N THR A 79 20.82 -33.61 -6.21
CA THR A 79 20.82 -32.22 -6.70
C THR A 79 20.55 -32.18 -8.21
N LEU A 80 19.47 -31.50 -8.61
CA LEU A 80 19.23 -31.10 -10.00
C LEU A 80 19.93 -29.75 -10.27
N ASN A 81 21.14 -29.77 -10.84
CA ASN A 81 21.95 -28.58 -11.17
C ASN A 81 21.42 -27.76 -12.37
N GLY A 82 20.26 -28.14 -12.95
CA GLY A 82 19.64 -27.49 -14.10
C GLY A 82 18.19 -27.09 -13.84
N ASN A 83 17.63 -26.25 -14.73
CA ASN A 83 16.25 -25.77 -14.61
C ASN A 83 15.29 -26.93 -14.44
N LEU A 84 14.58 -26.94 -13.31
CA LEU A 84 13.38 -27.73 -13.19
C LEU A 84 12.24 -26.93 -13.83
N THR A 85 12.13 -27.01 -15.15
CA THR A 85 10.86 -26.70 -15.81
C THR A 85 9.95 -27.87 -15.51
N VAL A 86 9.27 -27.79 -14.37
CA VAL A 86 8.04 -28.54 -14.28
C VAL A 86 7.10 -27.82 -15.25
N LYS A 87 6.60 -28.56 -16.24
CA LYS A 87 5.48 -28.06 -17.06
C LYS A 87 4.25 -27.74 -16.18
N ASN A 88 4.31 -28.19 -14.93
CA ASN A 88 3.32 -28.15 -13.86
C ASN A 88 3.97 -27.67 -12.52
N THR A 89 3.65 -28.25 -11.36
CA THR A 89 3.96 -27.71 -10.00
C THR A 89 5.16 -28.35 -9.27
N ILE A 90 5.81 -27.59 -8.37
CA ILE A 90 6.89 -28.04 -7.45
C ILE A 90 6.39 -28.15 -6.00
N GLN A 91 6.86 -29.17 -5.27
CA GLN A 91 6.73 -29.32 -3.80
C GLN A 91 8.11 -29.27 -3.11
N ILE A 92 8.25 -28.52 -2.01
CA ILE A 92 9.51 -28.31 -1.25
C ILE A 92 9.33 -28.75 0.22
N GLY A 93 10.25 -29.57 0.75
CA GLY A 93 10.32 -29.92 2.17
C GLY A 93 9.14 -30.75 2.72
N VAL A 94 8.95 -30.67 4.05
CA VAL A 94 7.83 -31.26 4.81
C VAL A 94 7.01 -30.16 5.48
N VAL A 95 5.69 -30.29 5.61
CA VAL A 95 4.78 -29.22 6.08
C VAL A 95 5.24 -28.53 7.39
N GLY A 96 5.24 -27.19 7.44
CA GLY A 96 5.56 -26.38 8.64
C GLY A 96 7.03 -26.39 9.08
N SER A 97 7.82 -27.24 8.45
CA SER A 97 9.28 -27.28 8.50
C SER A 97 9.87 -27.11 7.09
N ALA A 98 9.00 -26.85 6.12
CA ALA A 98 9.27 -26.57 4.73
C ALA A 98 9.51 -25.08 4.58
N VAL A 99 10.70 -24.75 4.14
CA VAL A 99 11.03 -23.44 3.60
C VAL A 99 10.53 -23.45 2.15
N LEU A 100 9.20 -23.37 1.93
CA LEU A 100 8.65 -22.85 0.67
C LEU A 100 8.59 -21.34 0.83
N ASN A 101 9.70 -20.74 0.47
CA ASN A 101 9.72 -19.31 0.29
C ASN A 101 8.76 -19.00 -0.86
N ILE A 102 7.63 -18.32 -0.55
CA ILE A 102 6.70 -17.49 -1.39
C ILE A 102 5.17 -17.86 -1.25
N GLY A 103 4.46 -17.43 -0.18
CA GLY A 103 2.96 -17.46 -0.07
C GLY A 103 2.25 -18.77 0.35
N ASP A 104 0.91 -18.79 0.52
CA ASP A 104 0.05 -19.94 0.94
C ASP A 104 -1.24 -20.14 0.06
N ASN A 105 -2.31 -20.73 0.59
CA ASN A 105 -3.42 -21.28 -0.19
C ASN A 105 -4.51 -20.27 -0.58
N ASP A 106 -4.71 -19.23 0.22
CA ASP A 106 -5.62 -18.12 -0.04
C ASP A 106 -4.91 -16.76 0.09
N SER A 107 -3.61 -16.83 0.36
CA SER A 107 -2.69 -15.71 0.49
C SER A 107 -1.38 -15.97 -0.25
N GLY A 108 -0.59 -14.94 -0.55
CA GLY A 108 0.70 -15.09 -1.24
C GLY A 108 0.84 -14.28 -2.52
N LEU A 109 1.90 -14.55 -3.29
CA LEU A 109 2.16 -13.90 -4.57
C LEU A 109 1.53 -14.72 -5.69
N ARG A 110 0.58 -14.12 -6.41
CA ARG A 110 -0.11 -14.76 -7.55
C ARG A 110 0.12 -13.98 -8.83
N ASN A 111 -0.37 -14.51 -9.95
CA ASN A 111 -0.41 -13.80 -11.23
C ASN A 111 -1.78 -14.09 -11.87
N SER A 112 -2.67 -13.09 -11.89
CA SER A 112 -3.99 -13.18 -12.51
C SER A 112 -4.00 -12.89 -14.01
N LYS A 113 -2.90 -12.35 -14.56
CA LYS A 113 -2.74 -12.02 -15.99
C LYS A 113 -1.30 -11.62 -16.31
N ASP A 114 -0.90 -11.82 -17.56
CA ASP A 114 0.47 -11.57 -18.01
C ASP A 114 0.97 -10.16 -17.62
N GLY A 115 2.18 -10.11 -17.06
CA GLY A 115 2.77 -8.88 -16.52
C GLY A 115 2.26 -8.40 -15.15
N GLN A 116 1.44 -9.17 -14.41
CA GLN A 116 0.92 -8.77 -13.09
C GLN A 116 1.29 -9.75 -11.96
N VAL A 117 1.63 -9.19 -10.80
CA VAL A 117 1.77 -9.92 -9.53
C VAL A 117 0.68 -9.48 -8.57
N ASP A 118 -0.12 -10.40 -8.05
CA ASP A 118 -1.17 -10.11 -7.10
C ASP A 118 -0.77 -10.43 -5.68
N LEU A 119 -1.31 -9.64 -4.74
CA LEU A 119 -1.32 -9.90 -3.32
C LEU A 119 -2.71 -10.38 -2.93
N TRP A 120 -2.76 -11.61 -2.46
CA TRP A 120 -4.01 -12.22 -2.03
C TRP A 120 -4.00 -12.41 -0.53
N ALA A 121 -5.20 -12.28 0.04
CA ALA A 121 -5.49 -12.64 1.42
C ALA A 121 -6.97 -12.96 1.58
N ASN A 122 -7.32 -13.96 2.37
CA ASN A 122 -8.70 -14.30 2.74
C ASN A 122 -9.64 -14.37 1.53
N SER A 123 -9.21 -15.06 0.48
CA SER A 123 -9.99 -15.24 -0.75
C SER A 123 -10.33 -13.95 -1.50
N LYS A 124 -9.56 -12.90 -1.24
CA LYS A 124 -9.72 -11.61 -1.90
C LYS A 124 -8.38 -11.13 -2.43
N ALA A 125 -8.38 -10.63 -3.66
CA ALA A 125 -7.27 -9.83 -4.16
C ALA A 125 -7.24 -8.55 -3.34
N VAL A 126 -6.35 -8.51 -2.37
CA VAL A 126 -6.16 -7.35 -1.50
C VAL A 126 -5.15 -6.40 -2.10
N GLY A 127 -4.42 -6.80 -3.14
CA GLY A 127 -3.57 -5.90 -3.88
C GLY A 127 -3.02 -6.52 -5.16
N TYR A 128 -2.38 -5.70 -5.97
CA TYR A 128 -1.67 -6.16 -7.16
C TYR A 128 -0.65 -5.14 -7.63
N TRP A 129 0.30 -5.60 -8.44
CA TRP A 129 1.25 -4.80 -9.19
C TRP A 129 1.22 -5.21 -10.66
N ASN A 130 0.80 -4.30 -11.52
CA ASN A 130 0.69 -4.53 -12.96
C ASN A 130 1.80 -3.84 -13.77
N GLY A 131 2.93 -3.55 -13.12
CA GLY A 131 4.03 -2.77 -13.68
C GLY A 131 3.89 -1.25 -13.48
N THR A 132 2.66 -0.73 -13.34
CA THR A 132 2.43 0.72 -13.17
C THR A 132 1.77 1.07 -11.84
N ILE A 133 0.84 0.24 -11.38
CA ILE A 133 0.03 0.50 -10.19
C ILE A 133 0.30 -0.61 -9.18
N LEU A 134 0.71 -0.23 -7.97
CA LEU A 134 0.73 -1.07 -6.79
C LEU A 134 -0.51 -0.74 -5.94
N SER A 135 -1.57 -1.53 -6.10
CA SER A 135 -2.88 -1.31 -5.48
C SER A 135 -3.04 -2.12 -4.21
N PHE A 136 -3.78 -1.60 -3.22
CA PHE A 136 -4.18 -2.32 -2.01
C PHE A 136 -5.61 -1.98 -1.56
N THR A 137 -6.32 -2.94 -0.98
CA THR A 137 -7.62 -2.74 -0.33
C THR A 137 -7.42 -2.69 1.17
N GLY A 138 -7.83 -1.58 1.81
CA GLY A 138 -7.68 -1.38 3.25
C GLY A 138 -6.53 -0.43 3.57
N GLN A 139 -5.87 -0.65 4.70
CA GLN A 139 -4.81 0.24 5.20
C GLN A 139 -3.44 -0.39 5.00
N ILE A 140 -2.50 0.41 4.51
CA ILE A 140 -1.08 0.13 4.64
C ILE A 140 -0.63 0.77 5.96
N ILE A 141 0.07 0.01 6.82
CA ILE A 141 0.66 0.52 8.07
C ILE A 141 2.17 0.65 7.87
N PRO A 142 2.67 1.76 7.30
CA PRO A 142 4.09 2.03 7.26
C PRO A 142 4.67 2.17 8.66
N THR A 143 5.86 1.61 8.88
CA THR A 143 6.70 1.93 10.03
C THR A 143 7.44 3.26 9.84
N ASN A 144 7.49 3.77 8.61
CA ASN A 144 8.10 5.05 8.23
C ASN A 144 7.21 5.77 7.21
N TYR A 145 6.84 7.01 7.50
CA TYR A 145 5.99 7.84 6.64
C TYR A 145 6.75 8.99 5.94
N THR A 146 8.07 9.07 6.10
CA THR A 146 8.89 10.14 5.50
C THR A 146 8.93 10.11 3.98
N ASN A 147 8.56 8.97 3.39
CA ASN A 147 8.48 8.75 1.94
C ASN A 147 7.12 9.14 1.33
N PHE A 148 6.15 9.57 2.14
CA PHE A 148 4.92 10.16 1.60
C PHE A 148 5.21 11.61 1.19
N ASP A 149 4.69 12.01 0.03
CA ASP A 149 4.82 13.36 -0.54
C ASP A 149 4.57 14.45 0.53
N ALA A 150 5.37 15.53 0.51
CA ALA A 150 5.32 16.65 1.46
C ALA A 150 3.92 17.31 1.58
N ARG A 151 3.00 17.01 0.67
CA ARG A 151 1.58 17.39 0.72
C ARG A 151 0.76 16.64 1.76
N TYR A 152 1.24 15.53 2.34
CA TYR A 152 0.54 14.77 3.37
C TYR A 152 1.12 15.04 4.78
N TYR A 153 0.29 15.53 5.69
CA TYR A 153 0.67 15.78 7.08
C TYR A 153 0.52 14.52 7.94
N THR A 154 1.49 14.27 8.83
CA THR A 154 1.33 13.29 9.91
C THR A 154 0.20 13.72 10.86
N GLN A 155 -0.38 12.78 11.61
CA GLN A 155 -1.45 13.09 12.58
C GLN A 155 -1.02 14.20 13.56
N THR A 156 0.21 14.13 14.09
CA THR A 156 0.77 15.17 14.97
C THR A 156 0.87 16.53 14.28
N ALA A 157 1.36 16.58 13.03
CA ALA A 157 1.48 17.83 12.29
C ALA A 157 0.11 18.45 11.95
N ALA A 158 -0.87 17.62 11.60
CA ALA A 158 -2.24 18.06 11.36
C ALA A 158 -2.89 18.58 12.65
N ASN A 159 -2.73 17.87 13.77
CA ASN A 159 -3.25 18.29 15.08
C ASN A 159 -2.64 19.61 15.58
N GLY A 160 -1.41 19.94 15.17
CA GLY A 160 -0.77 21.22 15.49
C GLY A 160 -1.16 22.37 14.54
N LYS A 161 -1.38 22.08 13.24
CA LYS A 161 -1.71 23.11 12.23
C LYS A 161 -3.20 23.45 12.15
N PHE A 162 -4.08 22.50 12.49
CA PHE A 162 -5.52 22.64 12.30
C PHE A 162 -6.25 22.44 13.63
N GLN A 163 -7.38 23.14 13.81
CA GLN A 163 -8.22 22.97 14.99
C GLN A 163 -8.79 21.53 15.05
N PRO A 164 -8.95 20.92 16.25
CA PRO A 164 -9.51 19.58 16.37
C PRO A 164 -10.98 19.47 15.91
N LYS A 165 -11.36 18.32 15.35
CA LYS A 165 -12.76 18.01 15.02
C LYS A 165 -13.64 18.11 16.27
N GLY A 166 -14.71 18.91 16.18
CA GLY A 166 -15.62 19.17 17.30
C GLY A 166 -15.34 20.49 18.05
N ASN A 167 -14.15 21.07 17.89
CA ASN A 167 -13.85 22.43 18.37
C ASN A 167 -14.16 23.51 17.34
N TYR A 168 -14.67 23.12 16.17
CA TYR A 168 -15.22 24.06 15.21
C TYR A 168 -16.57 24.53 15.71
N THR A 169 -16.82 25.84 15.65
CA THR A 169 -18.17 26.37 15.71
C THR A 169 -19.00 25.66 14.62
N PRO A 170 -20.15 25.04 14.94
CA PRO A 170 -20.93 24.34 13.93
C PRO A 170 -21.27 25.24 12.74
N ALA A 171 -21.42 24.66 11.55
CA ALA A 171 -21.76 25.43 10.36
C ALA A 171 -23.04 26.27 10.61
N GLY A 172 -22.95 27.58 10.39
CA GLY A 172 -24.02 28.54 10.66
C GLY A 172 -24.12 29.06 12.10
N GLN A 173 -23.26 28.60 13.03
CA GLN A 173 -23.17 29.11 14.41
C GLN A 173 -22.07 30.18 14.58
N ALA A 174 -21.02 30.13 13.75
CA ALA A 174 -20.06 31.21 13.66
C ALA A 174 -20.59 32.29 12.72
N TYR A 175 -20.55 33.53 13.18
CA TYR A 175 -20.72 34.68 12.31
C TYR A 175 -19.40 35.02 11.66
N THR A 176 -19.38 35.21 10.35
CA THR A 176 -18.31 35.95 9.70
C THR A 176 -18.17 37.33 10.36
N LYS A 177 -17.00 37.95 10.24
CA LYS A 177 -16.80 39.30 10.78
C LYS A 177 -17.92 40.25 10.35
N ALA A 178 -18.31 40.21 9.07
CA ALA A 178 -19.41 41.00 8.53
C ALA A 178 -20.77 40.66 9.17
N GLU A 179 -21.08 39.39 9.40
CA GLU A 179 -22.33 38.97 10.06
C GLU A 179 -22.37 39.32 11.55
N SER A 180 -21.23 39.28 12.23
CA SER A 180 -21.10 39.71 13.63
C SER A 180 -21.27 41.22 13.72
N ASP A 181 -20.61 41.97 12.85
CA ASP A 181 -20.73 43.42 12.77
C ASP A 181 -22.18 43.82 12.41
N ALA A 182 -22.89 43.05 11.57
CA ALA A 182 -24.29 43.31 11.25
C ALA A 182 -25.27 42.98 12.41
N ARG A 183 -24.98 41.95 13.22
CA ARG A 183 -25.87 41.51 14.33
C ARG A 183 -25.61 42.21 15.65
N TYR A 184 -24.35 42.49 15.96
CA TYR A 184 -23.92 43.08 17.22
C TYR A 184 -23.27 44.46 17.03
N GLY A 185 -22.83 44.80 15.83
CA GLY A 185 -22.33 46.13 15.49
C GLY A 185 -23.44 47.16 15.19
N VAL A 186 -24.70 46.86 15.50
CA VAL A 186 -25.82 47.85 15.45
C VAL A 186 -25.57 49.04 16.40
N MET A 187 -24.54 48.98 17.22
CA MET A 187 -24.12 50.08 18.06
C MET A 187 -22.87 50.83 17.56
N ASN A 188 -22.47 50.68 16.30
CA ASN A 188 -21.37 51.45 15.71
C ASN A 188 -21.77 52.87 15.25
N GLY A 189 -22.64 53.53 16.00
CA GLY A 189 -22.81 54.98 15.91
C GLY A 189 -24.25 55.45 15.83
N PHE A 190 -24.85 55.74 16.97
CA PHE A 190 -25.97 56.67 17.02
C PHE A 190 -25.40 58.09 17.19
N ARG A 191 -25.65 58.98 16.23
CA ARG A 191 -25.27 60.40 16.33
C ARG A 191 -26.49 61.27 16.12
N ARG A 192 -26.60 62.33 16.93
CA ARG A 192 -27.53 63.42 16.63
C ARG A 192 -26.96 64.22 15.45
N GLY A 193 -27.82 64.62 14.50
CA GLY A 193 -27.42 65.53 13.43
C GLY A 193 -27.01 66.92 13.97
N GLY A 194 -26.39 67.73 13.12
CA GLY A 194 -26.03 69.12 13.49
C GLY A 194 -27.25 70.00 13.78
N GLN A 195 -27.05 71.08 14.52
CA GLN A 195 -28.08 72.04 14.89
C GLN A 195 -28.77 72.62 13.64
N GLN A 196 -30.09 72.43 13.51
CA GLN A 196 -30.88 73.01 12.43
C GLN A 196 -31.80 74.10 12.98
N LEU A 197 -31.24 75.30 13.21
CA LEU A 197 -32.02 76.53 13.25
C LEU A 197 -31.56 77.42 12.10
N ARG A 198 -32.43 77.69 11.12
CA ARG A 198 -32.19 78.75 10.13
C ARG A 198 -33.33 79.75 10.21
N ASN A 199 -33.26 80.64 11.20
CA ASN A 199 -34.09 81.84 11.23
C ASN A 199 -33.19 83.09 11.32
N PRO A 200 -32.58 83.50 10.19
CA PRO A 200 -31.50 84.49 10.19
C PRO A 200 -31.95 85.93 10.53
N THR A 201 -33.24 86.17 10.77
CA THR A 201 -33.80 87.52 10.94
C THR A 201 -34.53 87.73 12.26
N ASP A 202 -34.70 86.72 13.11
CA ASP A 202 -35.47 86.85 14.35
C ASP A 202 -34.58 86.72 15.60
N VAL A 203 -34.24 87.88 16.18
CA VAL A 203 -33.34 88.03 17.33
C VAL A 203 -33.98 87.60 18.66
N PHE A 204 -35.30 87.37 18.70
CA PHE A 204 -36.01 86.91 19.90
C PHE A 204 -35.97 85.39 20.10
N PHE A 205 -35.54 84.63 19.10
CA PHE A 205 -35.34 83.19 19.23
C PHE A 205 -33.86 82.89 19.47
N GLY A 206 -33.47 82.71 20.73
CA GLY A 206 -32.15 82.19 21.07
C GLY A 206 -31.91 80.81 20.45
N ASN A 207 -30.73 80.60 19.88
CA ASN A 207 -30.30 79.29 19.39
C ASN A 207 -30.26 78.32 20.59
N TRP A 208 -31.23 77.42 20.67
CA TRP A 208 -31.27 76.38 21.69
C TRP A 208 -31.12 75.02 21.03
N GLU A 209 -30.31 74.16 21.64
CA GLU A 209 -30.09 72.79 21.23
C GLU A 209 -30.31 71.90 22.45
N SER A 210 -30.90 70.71 22.25
CA SER A 210 -30.96 69.73 23.33
C SER A 210 -29.55 69.36 23.81
N PRO A 211 -29.36 68.92 25.07
CA PRO A 211 -28.08 68.41 25.55
C PRO A 211 -27.52 67.27 24.68
N ALA A 212 -26.21 67.01 24.71
CA ALA A 212 -25.59 65.92 23.95
C ALA A 212 -26.32 64.59 24.19
N GLY A 213 -26.52 63.81 23.12
CA GLY A 213 -27.23 62.52 23.19
C GLY A 213 -28.75 62.60 23.43
N CYS A 214 -29.30 63.78 23.74
CA CYS A 214 -30.74 64.00 23.84
C CYS A 214 -31.39 64.44 22.52
N VAL A 215 -32.69 64.19 22.40
CA VAL A 215 -33.57 64.70 21.35
C VAL A 215 -34.77 65.41 21.96
N VAL A 216 -35.25 66.47 21.29
CA VAL A 216 -36.48 67.17 21.69
C VAL A 216 -37.67 66.25 21.49
N THR A 217 -38.50 66.12 22.52
CA THR A 217 -39.72 65.30 22.51
C THR A 217 -40.99 66.12 22.63
N GLY A 218 -40.89 67.43 22.85
CA GLY A 218 -42.05 68.32 22.87
C GLY A 218 -41.68 69.77 23.13
N ILE A 219 -42.53 70.67 22.69
CA ILE A 219 -42.45 72.10 23.01
C ILE A 219 -43.80 72.47 23.60
N THR A 220 -43.78 73.04 24.79
CA THR A 220 -45.00 73.53 25.43
C THR A 220 -45.18 75.02 25.17
N MET A 221 -46.42 75.37 24.85
CA MET A 221 -46.92 76.72 24.63
C MET A 221 -48.20 76.87 25.44
N GLU A 222 -48.13 76.72 26.76
CA GLU A 222 -49.33 76.85 27.57
C GLU A 222 -49.80 78.31 27.62
N ASN A 223 -51.09 78.50 27.26
CA ASN A 223 -51.90 79.70 27.42
C ASN A 223 -51.34 81.01 26.84
N ARG A 224 -50.71 80.97 25.66
CA ARG A 224 -50.32 82.18 24.90
C ARG A 224 -50.57 82.03 23.40
N SER A 225 -51.14 83.07 22.77
CA SER A 225 -51.48 83.09 21.34
C SER A 225 -50.35 83.59 20.41
N ASP A 226 -49.16 83.90 20.94
CA ASP A 226 -48.07 84.54 20.18
C ASP A 226 -46.88 83.63 19.80
N GLY A 227 -47.00 82.31 20.01
CA GLY A 227 -46.00 81.33 19.56
C GLY A 227 -44.70 81.26 20.38
N ARG A 228 -44.59 81.98 21.50
CA ARG A 228 -43.41 81.88 22.39
C ARG A 228 -43.34 80.52 23.11
N LYS A 229 -42.20 79.85 22.97
CA LYS A 229 -41.88 78.57 23.64
C LYS A 229 -41.66 78.84 25.13
N LEU A 230 -42.44 78.19 26.00
CA LEU A 230 -42.26 78.32 27.47
C LEU A 230 -41.36 77.22 28.03
N GLY A 231 -41.29 76.07 27.37
CA GLY A 231 -40.44 74.96 27.76
C GLY A 231 -40.21 73.99 26.61
N VAL A 232 -39.06 73.32 26.64
CA VAL A 232 -38.71 72.27 25.69
C VAL A 232 -38.47 70.97 26.46
N TYR A 233 -39.24 69.95 26.16
CA TYR A 233 -39.00 68.60 26.65
C TYR A 233 -37.96 67.94 25.76
N TYR A 234 -36.96 67.32 26.37
CA TYR A 234 -35.99 66.48 25.68
C TYR A 234 -35.80 65.17 26.45
N ARG A 235 -35.44 64.12 25.72
CA ARG A 235 -35.11 62.81 26.30
C ARG A 235 -33.80 62.31 25.72
N GLN A 236 -33.01 61.65 26.55
CA GLN A 236 -31.82 60.95 26.10
C GLN A 236 -32.22 59.87 25.10
N MET A 237 -31.52 59.80 23.97
CA MET A 237 -31.67 58.67 23.06
C MET A 237 -31.17 57.42 23.77
N GLN A 238 -31.93 56.34 23.68
CA GLN A 238 -31.55 55.06 24.28
C GLN A 238 -31.73 53.93 23.28
N TYR A 239 -30.86 52.92 23.32
CA TYR A 239 -31.07 51.66 22.62
C TYR A 239 -31.10 50.51 23.64
N LEU A 240 -31.95 49.51 23.39
CA LEU A 240 -31.96 48.28 24.17
C LEU A 240 -30.80 47.40 23.69
N ASN A 241 -29.82 47.20 24.55
CA ASN A 241 -28.79 46.21 24.29
C ASN A 241 -29.42 44.81 24.47
N LYS A 242 -29.70 44.12 23.36
CA LYS A 242 -30.30 42.78 23.37
C LYS A 242 -29.41 41.68 23.96
N GLN A 243 -28.11 41.95 24.16
CA GLN A 243 -27.21 41.05 24.89
C GLN A 243 -27.37 41.23 26.41
N THR A 244 -27.58 42.46 26.90
CA THR A 244 -27.68 42.74 28.34
C THR A 244 -29.12 42.91 28.84
N GLY A 245 -30.09 43.01 27.93
CA GLY A 245 -31.48 43.31 28.25
C GLY A 245 -31.70 44.71 28.85
N ALA A 246 -30.69 45.58 28.83
CA ALA A 246 -30.73 46.90 29.45
C ALA A 246 -30.78 48.03 28.41
N TRP A 247 -31.46 49.12 28.77
CA TRP A 247 -31.50 50.34 27.98
C TRP A 247 -30.23 51.16 28.22
N VAL A 248 -29.58 51.60 27.14
CA VAL A 248 -28.33 52.35 27.18
C VAL A 248 -28.49 53.68 26.48
N ASN A 249 -28.00 54.74 27.12
CA ASN A 249 -27.98 56.08 26.57
C ASN A 249 -27.00 56.19 25.39
N VAL A 250 -27.39 56.97 24.40
CA VAL A 250 -26.59 57.27 23.22
C VAL A 250 -25.95 58.65 23.38
N GLY A 251 -24.65 58.78 23.10
CA GLY A 251 -24.02 60.09 22.85
C GLY A 251 -23.53 60.85 24.09
N ASP A 252 -23.02 60.12 25.08
CA ASP A 252 -22.20 60.62 26.19
C ASP A 252 -20.81 61.06 25.71
#